data_AF-A0A2E3BE48-F1
#
_entry.id   AF-A0A2E3BE48-F1
#
_cell.length_a   1.000
_cell.length_b   1.000
_cell.length_c   1.000
_cell.angle_alpha   90.00
_cell.angle_beta   90.00
_cell.angle_gamma   90.00
#
_symmetry.space_group_name_H-M   'P 1'
#
loop_
_entity.id
_entity.type
_entity.pdbx_description
1 polymer ?
#
loop_
_entity_poly.entity_id
_entity_poly.type
_entity_poly.pdbx_seq_one_letter_code
_entity_poly.pdbx_strand_id
1 'polypeptide(L)'
;MNKIYIVAISLLLLGCEWDLGSSYSPTTETAYIDYYREACDSTSTDLCLRMRFDTDDEFVVSTIDQSGFDDLEWGTRYTVSIEVEYDDNGDDEFYSFNSIDSSEVFDPTDNNFVLTFYMSSDILLDNYDDTWTIAGEKTFSCEEDDCNTLAESYRDSEVIQLSFSAENDELTLLAVSCSASETSFETDCEGVGDYTWDIAHYRSDCGLYEPKLCMLYKEDTDASSEWQILPFEITDFTPQWGLEYEIDVEATIEAQSLTAATFIEQDESPSDETGETFNMIMRTGASGLEESDDDVITYDGVEFDCSTYSQCSDIDDAIDDATDTQERLLLLEALVETSGDSPVILIVDLLCDDGADDFQEECVDDYDDVYWIE
;
A
#
# COMPACT_ATOMS: atom_id res chain seq x y z
N MET A 1 -88.96 26.24 33.87
CA MET A 1 -89.80 25.70 32.78
C MET A 1 -89.01 25.72 31.48
N ASN A 2 -88.99 24.58 30.81
CA ASN A 2 -88.65 24.31 29.40
C ASN A 2 -87.28 24.71 28.81
N LYS A 3 -86.42 23.67 28.81
CA LYS A 3 -85.50 23.18 27.76
C LYS A 3 -85.50 23.92 26.41
N ILE A 4 -84.30 24.29 25.97
CA ILE A 4 -83.91 24.31 24.56
C ILE A 4 -82.61 23.49 24.47
N TYR A 5 -82.67 22.33 23.83
CA TYR A 5 -81.49 21.55 23.44
C TYR A 5 -81.09 22.03 22.04
N ILE A 6 -79.92 22.66 21.93
CA ILE A 6 -79.28 22.90 20.64
C ILE A 6 -78.33 21.73 20.42
N VAL A 7 -78.66 20.91 19.43
CA VAL A 7 -77.80 19.86 18.90
C VAL A 7 -76.68 20.55 18.13
N ALA A 8 -75.48 20.58 18.71
CA ALA A 8 -74.27 20.96 17.99
C ALA A 8 -73.79 19.76 17.18
N ILE A 9 -73.95 19.84 15.86
CA ILE A 9 -73.38 18.92 14.88
C ILE A 9 -71.88 19.21 14.83
N SER A 10 -71.08 18.31 15.40
CA SER A 10 -69.63 18.29 15.22
C SER A 10 -69.33 17.96 13.76
N LEU A 11 -68.86 18.95 12.99
CA LEU A 11 -68.14 18.69 11.75
C LEU A 11 -66.86 17.94 12.10
N LEU A 12 -66.80 16.66 11.77
CA LEU A 12 -65.56 15.92 11.57
C LEU A 12 -64.88 16.54 10.35
N LEU A 13 -63.93 17.45 10.60
CA LEU A 13 -62.86 17.71 9.65
C LEU A 13 -62.05 16.42 9.58
N LEU A 14 -62.31 15.63 8.55
CA LEU A 14 -61.37 14.62 8.06
C LEU A 14 -60.08 15.38 7.76
N GLY A 15 -59.10 15.22 8.63
CA GLY A 15 -57.73 15.61 8.35
C GLY A 15 -57.34 14.90 7.06
N CYS A 16 -57.16 15.68 6.00
CA CYS A 16 -56.33 15.27 4.90
C CYS A 16 -54.91 15.17 5.47
N GLU A 17 -54.51 13.99 5.94
CA GLU A 17 -53.11 13.59 5.96
C GLU A 17 -52.71 13.50 4.48
N TRP A 18 -52.29 14.65 3.94
CA TRP A 18 -51.41 14.63 2.79
C TRP A 18 -50.11 14.06 3.33
N ASP A 19 -49.79 12.87 2.84
CA ASP A 19 -48.47 12.27 2.85
C ASP A 19 -47.53 13.27 2.17
N LEU A 20 -47.03 14.23 2.96
CA LEU A 20 -45.87 15.02 2.60
C LEU A 20 -44.74 14.00 2.65
N GLY A 21 -44.27 13.60 1.46
CA GLY A 21 -43.19 12.62 1.31
C GLY A 21 -42.03 12.94 2.24
N SER A 22 -41.29 11.91 2.63
CA SER A 22 -40.05 12.03 3.40
C SER A 22 -39.16 13.09 2.75
N SER A 23 -39.06 14.26 3.36
CA SER A 23 -38.09 15.28 2.95
C SER A 23 -36.84 15.06 3.79
N TYR A 24 -35.81 14.51 3.17
CA TYR A 24 -34.48 14.43 3.78
C TYR A 24 -33.87 15.83 3.73
N SER A 25 -33.49 16.35 4.90
CA SER A 25 -32.85 17.67 4.99
C SER A 25 -31.35 17.49 4.86
N PRO A 26 -30.64 18.40 4.19
CA PRO A 26 -29.18 18.32 4.10
C PRO A 26 -28.55 18.26 5.49
N THR A 27 -27.47 17.50 5.60
CA THR A 27 -26.70 17.31 6.83
C THR A 27 -25.27 17.78 6.63
N THR A 28 -24.63 18.21 7.71
CA THR A 28 -23.19 18.48 7.69
C THR A 28 -22.47 17.24 8.21
N GLU A 29 -21.54 16.73 7.41
CA GLU A 29 -20.76 15.55 7.72
C GLU A 29 -19.26 15.83 7.60
N THR A 30 -18.45 14.97 8.22
CA THR A 30 -17.00 15.00 8.07
C THR A 30 -16.62 13.92 7.07
N ALA A 31 -15.88 14.31 6.03
CA ALA A 31 -15.33 13.40 5.05
C ALA A 31 -13.80 13.44 5.08
N TYR A 32 -13.18 12.30 4.83
CA TYR A 32 -11.74 12.19 4.65
C TYR A 32 -11.48 12.00 3.15
N ILE A 33 -10.65 12.88 2.58
CA ILE A 33 -10.27 12.88 1.16
C ILE A 33 -8.85 12.38 1.06
N ASP A 34 -8.62 11.40 0.19
CA ASP A 34 -7.31 10.82 -0.02
C ASP A 34 -6.33 11.81 -0.68
N TYR A 35 -5.04 11.47 -0.67
CA TYR A 35 -3.98 12.36 -1.17
C TYR A 35 -3.87 12.40 -2.70
N TYR A 36 -4.68 11.63 -3.43
CA TYR A 36 -4.68 11.57 -4.88
C TYR A 36 -6.09 11.29 -5.43
N ARG A 37 -6.26 11.41 -6.76
CA ARG A 37 -7.54 11.22 -7.46
C ARG A 37 -7.42 10.09 -8.47
N GLU A 38 -8.55 9.45 -8.80
CA GLU A 38 -8.61 8.34 -9.75
C GLU A 38 -9.63 8.62 -10.85
N ALA A 39 -9.51 7.92 -11.99
CA ALA A 39 -10.53 7.98 -13.03
C ALA A 39 -11.89 7.59 -12.45
N CYS A 40 -12.94 8.38 -12.70
CA CYS A 40 -14.26 8.11 -12.12
C CYS A 40 -14.84 6.76 -12.55
N ASP A 41 -14.61 6.37 -13.81
CA ASP A 41 -14.94 5.07 -14.38
C ASP A 41 -14.13 4.84 -15.67
N SER A 42 -14.28 3.65 -16.27
CA SER A 42 -13.53 3.23 -17.46
C SER A 42 -13.85 4.00 -18.75
N THR A 43 -14.89 4.83 -18.73
CA THR A 43 -15.32 5.64 -19.87
C THR A 43 -15.24 7.14 -19.60
N SER A 44 -14.90 7.53 -18.38
CA SER A 44 -14.80 8.91 -17.94
C SER A 44 -13.54 9.58 -18.46
N THR A 45 -13.66 10.88 -18.74
CA THR A 45 -12.52 11.80 -18.96
C THR A 45 -12.15 12.57 -17.70
N ASP A 46 -12.86 12.35 -16.60
CA ASP A 46 -12.77 13.14 -15.38
C ASP A 46 -12.13 12.32 -14.25
N LEU A 47 -11.45 13.02 -13.34
CA LEU A 47 -10.90 12.44 -12.11
C LEU A 47 -11.86 12.69 -10.94
N CYS A 48 -12.09 11.64 -10.17
CA CYS A 48 -12.93 11.65 -8.98
C CYS A 48 -12.08 11.57 -7.71
N LEU A 49 -12.59 12.21 -6.66
CA LEU A 49 -11.97 12.14 -5.34
C LEU A 49 -12.17 10.75 -4.75
N ARG A 50 -11.15 10.25 -4.07
CA ARG A 50 -11.28 9.09 -3.19
C ARG A 50 -11.68 9.57 -1.81
N MET A 51 -12.80 9.06 -1.29
CA MET A 51 -13.43 9.54 -0.07
C MET A 51 -13.79 8.39 0.87
N ARG A 52 -13.79 8.68 2.18
CA ARG A 52 -14.38 7.84 3.22
C ARG A 52 -15.03 8.71 4.30
N PHE A 53 -15.97 8.14 5.04
CA PHE A 53 -16.72 8.83 6.10
C PHE A 53 -16.39 8.32 7.51
N ASP A 54 -15.85 7.10 7.60
CA ASP A 54 -15.28 6.54 8.82
C ASP A 54 -13.76 6.34 8.64
N THR A 55 -12.99 6.45 9.71
CA THR A 55 -11.53 6.23 9.70
C THR A 55 -11.15 4.76 9.56
N ASP A 56 -12.07 3.87 9.91
CA ASP A 56 -11.88 2.42 9.80
C ASP A 56 -12.22 1.90 8.38
N ASP A 57 -12.85 2.72 7.54
CA ASP A 57 -13.20 2.36 6.17
C ASP A 57 -12.03 2.61 5.20
N GLU A 58 -12.02 1.85 4.10
CA GLU A 58 -11.16 2.08 2.95
C GLU A 58 -11.62 3.32 2.17
N PHE A 59 -10.68 3.98 1.49
CA PHE A 59 -11.01 5.06 0.58
C PHE A 59 -11.65 4.48 -0.70
N VAL A 60 -12.77 5.07 -1.12
CA VAL A 60 -13.50 4.65 -2.32
C VAL A 60 -13.65 5.83 -3.27
N VAL A 61 -13.54 5.59 -4.58
CA VAL A 61 -13.81 6.60 -5.60
C VAL A 61 -15.25 7.10 -5.48
N SER A 62 -15.42 8.39 -5.19
CA SER A 62 -16.73 9.02 -5.10
C SER A 62 -17.26 9.34 -6.49
N THR A 63 -18.37 8.71 -6.85
CA THR A 63 -19.11 8.96 -8.10
C THR A 63 -20.31 9.88 -7.89
N ILE A 64 -20.46 10.43 -6.68
CA ILE A 64 -21.52 11.36 -6.32
C ILE A 64 -21.12 12.75 -6.80
N ASP A 65 -22.09 13.47 -7.38
CA ASP A 65 -21.88 14.83 -7.87
C ASP A 65 -21.39 15.73 -6.72
N GLN A 66 -20.36 16.54 -6.99
CA GLN A 66 -19.69 17.32 -5.96
C GLN A 66 -19.29 18.71 -6.45
N SER A 67 -19.16 19.66 -5.52
CA SER A 67 -18.71 21.03 -5.85
C SER A 67 -17.89 21.68 -4.73
N GLY A 68 -16.96 22.56 -5.14
CA GLY A 68 -16.16 23.37 -4.22
C GLY A 68 -14.90 22.70 -3.71
N PHE A 69 -14.52 21.54 -4.27
CA PHE A 69 -13.30 20.80 -3.92
C PHE A 69 -12.09 21.14 -4.81
N ASP A 70 -12.21 22.15 -5.67
CA ASP A 70 -11.22 22.47 -6.70
C ASP A 70 -9.84 22.87 -6.13
N ASP A 71 -9.82 23.39 -4.91
CA ASP A 71 -8.62 23.85 -4.21
C ASP A 71 -7.86 22.71 -3.49
N LEU A 72 -8.32 21.46 -3.56
CA LEU A 72 -7.63 20.31 -2.95
C LEU A 72 -6.46 19.84 -3.82
N GLU A 73 -5.27 19.92 -3.25
CA GLU A 73 -3.99 19.60 -3.90
C GLU A 73 -3.65 18.09 -3.85
N TRP A 74 -2.94 17.60 -4.87
CA TRP A 74 -2.35 16.26 -4.87
C TRP A 74 -1.19 16.16 -3.88
N GLY A 75 -0.97 14.97 -3.32
CA GLY A 75 0.03 14.71 -2.29
C GLY A 75 -0.40 15.16 -0.88
N THR A 76 -1.66 15.58 -0.70
CA THR A 76 -2.18 16.02 0.61
C THR A 76 -3.49 15.33 0.94
N ARG A 77 -3.55 14.66 2.09
CA ARG A 77 -4.78 14.09 2.64
C ARG A 77 -5.52 15.16 3.43
N TYR A 78 -6.84 15.22 3.26
CA TYR A 78 -7.67 16.24 3.90
C TYR A 78 -8.74 15.61 4.79
N THR A 79 -9.00 16.23 5.93
CA THR A 79 -10.26 16.07 6.66
C THR A 79 -11.08 17.33 6.42
N VAL A 80 -12.25 17.16 5.84
CA VAL A 80 -13.11 18.26 5.40
C VAL A 80 -14.50 18.13 6.00
N SER A 81 -15.14 19.27 6.20
CA SER A 81 -16.57 19.33 6.47
C SER A 81 -17.31 19.56 5.16
N ILE A 82 -18.33 18.73 4.90
CA ILE A 82 -19.16 18.80 3.71
C ILE A 82 -20.64 18.91 4.10
N GLU A 83 -21.46 19.46 3.20
CA GLU A 83 -22.92 19.35 3.27
C GLU A 83 -23.37 18.25 2.30
N VAL A 84 -24.11 17.27 2.82
CA VAL A 84 -24.67 16.15 2.06
C VAL A 84 -26.13 16.47 1.77
N GLU A 85 -26.49 16.52 0.49
CA GLU A 85 -27.88 16.54 0.03
C GLU A 85 -28.32 15.11 -0.31
N TYR A 86 -29.60 14.82 -0.07
CA TYR A 86 -30.16 13.48 -0.23
C TYR A 86 -31.31 13.50 -1.23
N ASP A 87 -31.46 12.40 -1.97
CA ASP A 87 -32.54 12.19 -2.91
C ASP A 87 -33.89 11.90 -2.20
N ASP A 88 -34.95 11.66 -2.99
CA ASP A 88 -36.29 11.34 -2.46
C ASP A 88 -36.34 10.00 -1.67
N ASN A 89 -35.33 9.13 -1.81
CA ASN A 89 -35.20 7.86 -1.10
C ASN A 89 -34.39 7.99 0.19
N GLY A 90 -33.59 9.04 0.30
CA GLY A 90 -32.65 9.28 1.41
C GLY A 90 -31.25 8.78 1.12
N ASP A 91 -30.92 8.52 -0.15
CA ASP A 91 -29.58 8.20 -0.62
C ASP A 91 -28.83 9.51 -0.93
N ASP A 92 -27.51 9.50 -0.78
CA ASP A 92 -26.66 10.68 -1.04
C ASP A 92 -26.76 11.08 -2.53
N GLU A 93 -27.14 12.33 -2.78
CA GLU A 93 -27.33 12.88 -4.14
C GLU A 93 -26.21 13.86 -4.51
N PHE A 94 -25.71 14.64 -3.55
CA PHE A 94 -24.75 15.70 -3.82
C PHE A 94 -23.89 16.06 -2.61
N TYR A 95 -22.61 16.36 -2.85
CA TYR A 95 -21.68 16.86 -1.83
C TYR A 95 -21.24 18.31 -2.10
N SER A 96 -21.42 19.18 -1.12
CA SER A 96 -20.90 20.55 -1.16
C SER A 96 -19.79 20.75 -0.14
N PHE A 97 -18.62 21.18 -0.60
CA PHE A 97 -17.49 21.50 0.27
C PHE A 97 -17.79 22.73 1.14
N ASN A 98 -17.54 22.63 2.45
CA ASN A 98 -17.67 23.75 3.39
C ASN A 98 -16.32 24.29 3.86
N SER A 99 -15.48 23.42 4.43
CA SER A 99 -14.20 23.83 5.02
C SER A 99 -13.22 22.68 5.18
N ILE A 100 -11.93 23.01 5.22
CA ILE A 100 -10.86 22.10 5.65
C ILE A 100 -10.77 22.16 7.17
N ASP A 101 -10.91 21.01 7.83
CA ASP A 101 -10.71 20.85 9.27
C ASP A 101 -9.25 20.58 9.59
N SER A 102 -8.59 19.71 8.81
CA SER A 102 -7.15 19.43 8.87
C SER A 102 -6.60 18.92 7.54
N SER A 103 -5.28 19.01 7.38
CA SER A 103 -4.55 18.50 6.21
C SER A 103 -3.23 17.87 6.64
N GLU A 104 -2.80 16.86 5.91
CA GLU A 104 -1.55 16.13 6.09
C GLU A 104 -0.87 15.99 4.73
N VAL A 105 0.32 16.57 4.59
CA VAL A 105 1.12 16.44 3.37
C VAL A 105 1.92 15.16 3.48
N PHE A 106 1.81 14.31 2.47
CA PHE A 106 2.54 13.05 2.40
C PHE A 106 3.94 13.27 1.82
N ASP A 107 4.94 12.58 2.38
CA ASP A 107 6.29 12.60 1.84
C ASP A 107 6.32 11.90 0.46
N PRO A 108 6.91 12.50 -0.59
CA PRO A 108 7.01 11.88 -1.90
C PRO A 108 7.73 10.53 -1.92
N THR A 109 8.58 10.20 -0.93
CA THR A 109 9.21 8.86 -0.84
C THR A 109 8.21 7.79 -0.41
N ASP A 110 7.21 8.17 0.38
CA ASP A 110 6.28 7.26 1.05
C ASP A 110 4.87 7.30 0.44
N ASN A 111 4.70 8.03 -0.66
CA ASN A 111 3.39 8.34 -1.24
C ASN A 111 3.18 7.81 -2.65
N ASN A 112 3.90 6.76 -3.04
CA ASN A 112 3.70 6.13 -4.34
C ASN A 112 2.27 5.59 -4.45
N PHE A 113 1.62 5.87 -5.58
CA PHE A 113 0.30 5.35 -5.91
C PHE A 113 0.22 5.02 -7.39
N VAL A 114 -0.67 4.11 -7.76
CA VAL A 114 -0.86 3.71 -9.15
C VAL A 114 -2.24 4.08 -9.63
N LEU A 115 -2.30 4.63 -10.84
CA LEU A 115 -3.53 4.99 -11.52
C LEU A 115 -3.73 4.12 -12.74
N THR A 116 -4.92 3.53 -12.85
CA THR A 116 -5.37 2.80 -14.03
C THR A 116 -6.15 3.72 -14.95
N PHE A 117 -5.75 3.78 -16.22
CA PHE A 117 -6.37 4.61 -17.25
C PHE A 117 -6.79 3.76 -18.46
N TYR A 118 -8.03 3.99 -18.90
CA TYR A 118 -8.54 3.43 -20.14
C TYR A 118 -8.22 4.40 -21.27
N MET A 119 -7.24 4.09 -22.11
CA MET A 119 -6.83 5.02 -23.18
C MET A 119 -7.95 5.29 -24.18
N SER A 120 -8.94 4.40 -24.27
CA SER A 120 -10.15 4.55 -25.07
C SER A 120 -11.11 5.65 -24.56
N SER A 121 -10.99 6.09 -23.30
CA SER A 121 -11.81 7.18 -22.76
C SER A 121 -11.30 8.57 -23.14
N ASP A 122 -10.10 8.67 -23.73
CA ASP A 122 -9.39 9.93 -23.96
C ASP A 122 -9.07 10.71 -22.67
N ILE A 123 -9.06 10.06 -21.49
CA ILE A 123 -8.64 10.69 -20.23
C ILE A 123 -7.16 11.07 -20.22
N LEU A 124 -6.32 10.29 -20.91
CA LEU A 124 -4.88 10.52 -20.99
C LEU A 124 -4.52 10.97 -22.42
N LEU A 125 -3.95 12.17 -22.53
CA LEU A 125 -3.70 12.81 -23.83
C LEU A 125 -2.25 13.24 -23.99
N ASP A 126 -1.67 12.94 -25.15
CA ASP A 126 -0.35 13.42 -25.56
C ASP A 126 -0.35 14.95 -25.65
N ASN A 127 0.60 15.59 -24.96
CA ASN A 127 0.76 17.04 -24.89
C ASN A 127 2.08 17.53 -25.53
N TYR A 128 2.72 16.70 -26.36
CA TYR A 128 4.01 16.96 -27.01
C TYR A 128 5.19 17.10 -26.02
N ASP A 129 6.41 17.09 -26.57
CA ASP A 129 7.66 17.29 -25.83
C ASP A 129 7.79 16.40 -24.58
N ASP A 130 7.48 15.10 -24.73
CA ASP A 130 7.57 14.07 -23.68
C ASP A 130 6.67 14.37 -22.46
N THR A 131 5.55 15.06 -22.70
CA THR A 131 4.54 15.36 -21.66
C THR A 131 3.16 14.80 -22.02
N TRP A 132 2.43 14.40 -20.98
CA TRP A 132 1.07 13.88 -21.06
C TRP A 132 0.16 14.63 -20.11
N THR A 133 -1.12 14.70 -20.45
CA THR A 133 -2.14 15.36 -19.61
C THR A 133 -3.24 14.39 -19.22
N ILE A 134 -3.50 14.27 -17.92
CA ILE A 134 -4.57 13.49 -17.30
C ILE A 134 -5.80 14.40 -17.14
N ALA A 135 -6.95 13.94 -17.63
CA ALA A 135 -8.25 14.59 -17.58
C ALA A 135 -8.28 16.05 -18.08
N GLY A 136 -7.29 16.47 -18.86
CA GLY A 136 -7.12 17.88 -19.23
C GLY A 136 -6.74 18.81 -18.07
N GLU A 137 -6.44 18.26 -16.89
CA GLU A 137 -6.18 19.02 -15.65
C GLU A 137 -4.70 18.96 -15.23
N LYS A 138 -4.11 17.76 -15.18
CA LYS A 138 -2.76 17.54 -14.65
C LYS A 138 -1.81 17.10 -15.73
N THR A 139 -0.70 17.82 -15.87
CA THR A 139 0.36 17.48 -16.82
C THR A 139 1.54 16.88 -16.07
N PHE A 140 2.10 15.79 -16.60
CA PHE A 140 3.32 15.17 -16.11
C PHE A 140 4.29 14.92 -17.27
N SER A 141 5.57 14.73 -16.94
CA SER A 141 6.61 14.36 -17.91
C SER A 141 6.91 12.87 -17.79
N CYS A 142 7.32 12.23 -18.88
CA CYS A 142 7.77 10.84 -18.89
C CYS A 142 9.20 10.73 -19.41
N GLU A 143 9.89 9.64 -19.06
CA GLU A 143 11.16 9.28 -19.69
C GLU A 143 10.95 8.63 -21.06
N GLU A 144 12.01 8.52 -21.87
CA GLU A 144 11.90 8.07 -23.28
C GLU A 144 11.18 6.71 -23.42
N ASP A 145 11.52 5.74 -22.57
CA ASP A 145 10.91 4.41 -22.61
C ASP A 145 9.43 4.42 -22.18
N ASP A 146 9.10 5.13 -21.10
CA ASP A 146 7.72 5.30 -20.64
C ASP A 146 6.85 6.05 -21.66
N CYS A 147 7.38 7.12 -22.25
CA CYS A 147 6.69 7.88 -23.28
C CYS A 147 6.41 7.04 -24.53
N ASN A 148 7.35 6.16 -24.91
CA ASN A 148 7.14 5.23 -26.01
C ASN A 148 5.99 4.26 -25.70
N THR A 149 5.97 3.67 -24.50
CA THR A 149 4.89 2.78 -24.06
C THR A 149 3.55 3.49 -24.03
N LEU A 150 3.47 4.68 -23.42
CA LEU A 150 2.28 5.53 -23.40
C LEU A 150 1.75 5.81 -24.81
N ALA A 151 2.63 6.13 -25.77
CA ALA A 151 2.24 6.40 -27.15
C ALA A 151 1.73 5.15 -27.87
N GLU A 152 2.30 3.97 -27.60
CA GLU A 152 1.84 2.69 -28.14
C GLU A 152 0.48 2.29 -27.57
N SER A 153 0.31 2.35 -26.24
CA SER A 153 -0.96 2.06 -25.57
C SER A 153 -2.06 3.03 -25.97
N TYR A 154 -1.76 4.32 -26.19
CA TYR A 154 -2.71 5.28 -26.75
C TYR A 154 -3.16 4.88 -28.16
N ARG A 155 -2.22 4.54 -29.04
CA ARG A 155 -2.50 4.13 -30.42
C ARG A 155 -3.38 2.88 -30.46
N ASP A 156 -3.10 1.93 -29.57
CA ASP A 156 -3.72 0.61 -29.58
C ASP A 156 -4.97 0.54 -28.67
N SER A 157 -5.32 1.66 -28.02
CA SER A 157 -6.48 1.80 -27.13
C SER A 157 -6.46 0.79 -25.97
N GLU A 158 -5.28 0.61 -25.39
CA GLU A 158 -5.05 -0.27 -24.25
C GLU A 158 -5.56 0.34 -22.94
N VAL A 159 -5.59 -0.48 -21.90
CA VAL A 159 -5.67 -0.04 -20.51
C VAL A 159 -4.24 0.00 -20.00
N ILE A 160 -3.87 1.11 -19.35
CA ILE A 160 -2.52 1.36 -18.85
C ILE A 160 -2.56 1.69 -17.37
N GLN A 161 -1.57 1.20 -16.63
CA GLN A 161 -1.30 1.56 -15.24
C GLN A 161 -0.05 2.40 -15.18
N LEU A 162 -0.09 3.47 -14.39
CA LEU A 162 1.01 4.41 -14.25
C LEU A 162 1.27 4.62 -12.77
N SER A 163 2.53 4.41 -12.35
CA SER A 163 2.97 4.67 -10.98
C SER A 163 3.42 6.12 -10.85
N PHE A 164 2.94 6.80 -9.83
CA PHE A 164 3.22 8.20 -9.55
C PHE A 164 3.61 8.41 -8.10
N SER A 165 4.40 9.47 -7.87
CA SER A 165 4.44 10.18 -6.61
C SER A 165 3.90 11.59 -6.80
N ALA A 166 3.48 12.23 -5.71
CA ALA A 166 2.96 13.59 -5.73
C ALA A 166 3.67 14.49 -4.71
N GLU A 167 4.13 15.65 -5.15
CA GLU A 167 4.73 16.66 -4.28
C GLU A 167 4.27 18.05 -4.70
N ASN A 168 3.84 18.88 -3.75
CA ASN A 168 3.44 20.27 -4.01
C ASN A 168 2.41 20.43 -5.16
N ASP A 169 1.41 19.55 -5.21
CA ASP A 169 0.38 19.50 -6.26
C ASP A 169 0.90 19.15 -7.69
N GLU A 170 2.15 18.71 -7.80
CA GLU A 170 2.77 18.22 -9.03
C GLU A 170 2.87 16.69 -9.02
N LEU A 171 2.75 16.07 -10.20
CA LEU A 171 2.85 14.63 -10.39
C LEU A 171 4.19 14.27 -11.02
N THR A 172 4.86 13.30 -10.42
CA THR A 172 6.07 12.68 -10.98
C THR A 172 5.72 11.26 -11.40
N LEU A 173 5.82 10.96 -12.70
CA LEU A 173 5.72 9.58 -13.17
C LEU A 173 6.97 8.84 -12.71
N LEU A 174 6.77 7.73 -12.01
CA LEU A 174 7.85 6.85 -11.56
C LEU A 174 8.13 5.77 -12.61
N ALA A 175 7.07 5.17 -13.16
CA ALA A 175 7.16 4.18 -14.23
C ALA A 175 5.80 3.95 -14.89
N VAL A 176 5.80 3.47 -16.13
CA VAL A 176 4.65 2.73 -16.66
C VAL A 176 4.58 1.36 -15.99
N SER A 177 3.59 1.23 -15.10
CA SER A 177 3.02 0.03 -14.52
C SER A 177 2.95 -1.14 -15.48
N CYS A 178 1.79 -1.25 -16.12
CA CYS A 178 1.43 -2.29 -17.05
C CYS A 178 0.66 -1.67 -18.20
N SER A 179 0.68 -2.29 -19.37
CA SER A 179 -0.27 -1.98 -20.43
C SER A 179 -0.74 -3.24 -21.12
N ALA A 180 -2.06 -3.36 -21.29
CA ALA A 180 -2.65 -4.50 -21.98
C ALA A 180 -4.00 -4.12 -22.60
N SER A 181 -4.49 -4.98 -23.49
CA SER A 181 -5.84 -4.81 -24.02
C SER A 181 -6.89 -4.92 -22.91
N GLU A 182 -8.00 -4.19 -23.00
CA GLU A 182 -9.08 -4.25 -21.99
C GLU A 182 -9.55 -5.69 -21.68
N THR A 183 -9.54 -6.57 -22.68
CA THR A 183 -9.95 -7.97 -22.52
C THR A 183 -8.94 -8.88 -21.84
N SER A 184 -7.67 -8.47 -21.79
CA SER A 184 -6.59 -9.25 -21.18
C SER A 184 -5.98 -8.56 -19.97
N PHE A 185 -6.35 -7.31 -19.70
CA PHE A 185 -5.82 -6.50 -18.62
C PHE A 185 -5.97 -7.14 -17.23
N GLU A 186 -7.11 -7.77 -16.93
CA GLU A 186 -7.30 -8.49 -15.66
C GLU A 186 -6.37 -9.74 -15.54
N THR A 187 -5.96 -10.33 -16.65
CA THR A 187 -5.01 -11.47 -16.59
C THR A 187 -3.56 -11.02 -16.65
N ASP A 188 -3.29 -9.93 -17.38
CA ASP A 188 -1.94 -9.49 -17.71
C ASP A 188 -1.41 -8.44 -16.72
N CYS A 189 -2.29 -7.69 -16.03
CA CYS A 189 -1.95 -6.50 -15.24
C CYS A 189 -2.60 -6.41 -13.85
N GLU A 190 -3.82 -6.91 -13.67
CA GLU A 190 -4.58 -6.78 -12.42
C GLU A 190 -5.39 -8.04 -12.11
N GLY A 191 -5.11 -8.77 -11.04
CA GLY A 191 -6.04 -9.81 -10.62
C GLY A 191 -5.45 -10.86 -9.74
N VAL A 192 -6.28 -11.88 -9.50
CA VAL A 192 -5.94 -13.04 -8.71
C VAL A 192 -5.46 -14.14 -9.64
N GLY A 193 -4.23 -14.58 -9.46
CA GLY A 193 -3.59 -15.63 -10.26
C GLY A 193 -2.94 -16.71 -9.40
N ASP A 194 -2.77 -17.90 -9.98
CA ASP A 194 -2.01 -18.99 -9.36
C ASP A 194 -0.54 -18.85 -9.78
N TYR A 195 0.37 -18.85 -8.81
CA TYR A 195 1.81 -18.72 -9.00
C TYR A 195 2.55 -19.77 -8.15
N THR A 196 3.72 -20.19 -8.63
CA THR A 196 4.64 -21.03 -7.86
C THR A 196 5.80 -20.16 -7.41
N TRP A 197 6.03 -20.09 -6.10
CA TRP A 197 7.09 -19.27 -5.50
C TRP A 197 8.09 -20.13 -4.72
N ASP A 198 9.37 -19.78 -4.82
CA ASP A 198 10.35 -20.21 -3.82
C ASP A 198 10.33 -19.23 -2.65
N ILE A 199 10.36 -19.72 -1.41
CA ILE A 199 10.48 -18.95 -0.18
C ILE A 199 11.78 -19.31 0.50
N ALA A 200 12.63 -18.32 0.75
CA ALA A 200 13.95 -18.52 1.32
C ALA A 200 13.90 -19.10 2.74
N HIS A 201 15.01 -19.72 3.14
CA HIS A 201 15.19 -20.30 4.48
C HIS A 201 15.38 -19.28 5.61
N TYR A 202 15.34 -17.98 5.29
CA TYR A 202 15.54 -16.88 6.22
C TYR A 202 14.63 -15.69 5.90
N ARG A 203 14.68 -14.66 6.75
CA ARG A 203 13.95 -13.40 6.62
C ARG A 203 14.92 -12.23 6.77
N SER A 204 14.57 -11.09 6.19
CA SER A 204 15.29 -9.83 6.32
C SER A 204 14.32 -8.71 6.70
N ASP A 205 14.84 -7.55 7.08
CA ASP A 205 14.00 -6.39 7.37
C ASP A 205 13.16 -5.96 6.16
N CYS A 206 11.89 -5.61 6.42
CA CYS A 206 10.91 -5.28 5.38
C CYS A 206 11.11 -3.92 4.70
N GLY A 207 11.97 -3.03 5.20
CA GLY A 207 11.99 -1.64 4.70
C GLY A 207 10.86 -0.75 5.25
N LEU A 208 9.95 -1.28 6.08
CA LEU A 208 8.78 -0.54 6.59
C LEU A 208 9.12 0.43 7.73
N TYR A 209 8.25 1.43 7.93
CA TYR A 209 8.36 2.38 9.05
C TYR A 209 8.42 1.68 10.43
N GLU A 210 7.62 0.62 10.62
CA GLU A 210 7.75 -0.25 11.78
C GLU A 210 8.66 -1.45 11.44
N PRO A 211 9.74 -1.67 12.20
CA PRO A 211 10.66 -2.80 12.00
C PRO A 211 9.95 -4.14 12.01
N LYS A 212 10.15 -4.93 10.96
CA LYS A 212 9.46 -6.20 10.76
C LYS A 212 10.31 -7.12 9.89
N LEU A 213 10.24 -8.43 10.13
CA LEU A 213 10.91 -9.45 9.33
C LEU A 213 9.99 -9.95 8.20
N CYS A 214 10.38 -9.67 6.97
CA CYS A 214 9.70 -10.12 5.77
C CYS A 214 10.34 -11.37 5.18
N MET A 215 9.50 -12.20 4.57
CA MET A 215 9.98 -13.34 3.79
C MET A 215 10.69 -12.85 2.53
N LEU A 216 11.68 -13.62 2.08
CA LEU A 216 12.24 -13.44 0.75
C LEU A 216 11.61 -14.48 -0.18
N TYR A 217 11.22 -14.06 -1.38
CA TYR A 217 10.57 -14.93 -2.35
C TYR A 217 11.16 -14.78 -3.77
N LYS A 218 10.89 -15.77 -4.62
CA LYS A 218 11.14 -15.75 -6.07
C LYS A 218 9.92 -16.25 -6.83
N GLU A 219 9.54 -15.52 -7.87
CA GLU A 219 8.41 -15.91 -8.76
C GLU A 219 8.77 -16.99 -9.78
N ASP A 220 10.06 -17.15 -10.06
CA ASP A 220 10.58 -18.14 -11.00
C ASP A 220 11.62 -19.00 -10.28
N THR A 221 11.42 -20.32 -10.31
CA THR A 221 12.31 -21.31 -9.69
C THR A 221 13.60 -21.51 -10.51
N ASP A 222 13.76 -20.80 -11.63
CA ASP A 222 15.03 -20.70 -12.33
C ASP A 222 16.11 -20.07 -11.44
N ALA A 223 17.25 -20.76 -11.28
CA ALA A 223 18.36 -20.32 -10.43
C ALA A 223 18.99 -18.95 -10.78
N SER A 224 18.58 -18.31 -11.87
CA SER A 224 19.01 -16.96 -12.26
C SER A 224 18.09 -15.84 -11.78
N SER A 225 16.91 -16.15 -11.21
CA SER A 225 16.06 -15.15 -10.58
C SER A 225 16.70 -14.65 -9.28
N GLU A 226 16.60 -13.35 -9.05
CA GLU A 226 17.04 -12.70 -7.80
C GLU A 226 15.93 -12.82 -6.74
N TRP A 227 16.29 -12.93 -5.46
CA TRP A 227 15.30 -12.91 -4.39
C TRP A 227 14.70 -11.51 -4.26
N GLN A 228 13.47 -11.42 -3.77
CA GLN A 228 12.78 -10.17 -3.49
C GLN A 228 12.18 -10.20 -2.09
N ILE A 229 12.06 -9.05 -1.45
CA ILE A 229 11.38 -8.92 -0.16
C ILE A 229 9.87 -8.97 -0.41
N LEU A 230 9.16 -9.87 0.27
CA LEU A 230 7.70 -9.95 0.20
C LEU A 230 7.10 -9.02 1.26
N PRO A 231 6.41 -7.93 0.89
CA PRO A 231 6.01 -6.88 1.83
C PRO A 231 4.80 -7.25 2.71
N PHE A 232 4.27 -8.47 2.57
CA PHE A 232 3.13 -8.98 3.34
C PHE A 232 3.31 -10.46 3.69
N GLU A 233 2.52 -10.93 4.65
CA GLU A 233 2.49 -12.36 5.00
C GLU A 233 1.62 -13.13 4.00
N ILE A 234 2.02 -14.36 3.68
CA ILE A 234 1.20 -15.28 2.90
C ILE A 234 0.15 -15.90 3.83
N THR A 235 -1.13 -15.69 3.51
CA THR A 235 -2.24 -16.20 4.31
C THR A 235 -2.20 -17.74 4.34
N ASP A 236 -2.45 -18.31 5.52
CA ASP A 236 -2.43 -19.76 5.78
C ASP A 236 -1.07 -20.45 5.58
N PHE A 237 0.03 -19.69 5.52
CA PHE A 237 1.40 -20.20 5.47
C PHE A 237 2.23 -19.68 6.64
N THR A 238 3.14 -20.50 7.14
CA THR A 238 4.07 -20.11 8.21
C THR A 238 5.38 -20.87 8.00
N PRO A 239 6.40 -20.25 7.38
CA PRO A 239 7.66 -20.91 7.12
C PRO A 239 8.47 -21.07 8.42
N GLN A 240 9.33 -22.08 8.44
CA GLN A 240 10.30 -22.29 9.51
C GLN A 240 11.67 -21.78 9.09
N TRP A 241 12.39 -21.15 10.02
CA TRP A 241 13.80 -20.80 9.83
C TRP A 241 14.65 -22.02 9.51
N GLY A 242 15.54 -21.89 8.54
CA GLY A 242 16.44 -22.94 8.06
C GLY A 242 15.83 -23.87 7.02
N LEU A 243 14.57 -23.65 6.61
CA LEU A 243 13.90 -24.44 5.57
C LEU A 243 13.52 -23.57 4.37
N GLU A 244 13.92 -23.98 3.17
CA GLU A 244 13.50 -23.38 1.91
C GLU A 244 12.29 -24.13 1.34
N TYR A 245 11.32 -23.41 0.79
CA TYR A 245 10.04 -23.97 0.33
C TYR A 245 9.76 -23.61 -1.13
N GLU A 246 9.25 -24.57 -1.90
CA GLU A 246 8.56 -24.33 -3.17
C GLU A 246 7.04 -24.47 -2.89
N ILE A 247 6.29 -23.39 -3.08
CA ILE A 247 4.86 -23.31 -2.76
C ILE A 247 4.04 -22.77 -3.92
N ASP A 248 2.84 -23.29 -4.07
CA ASP A 248 1.80 -22.70 -4.91
C ASP A 248 0.96 -21.73 -4.08
N VAL A 249 0.76 -20.53 -4.63
CA VAL A 249 -0.03 -19.46 -4.02
C VAL A 249 -1.04 -18.90 -5.01
N GLU A 250 -2.17 -18.46 -4.46
CA GLU A 250 -3.11 -17.58 -5.15
C GLU A 250 -2.72 -16.14 -4.76
N ALA A 251 -2.09 -15.40 -5.68
CA ALA A 251 -1.60 -14.05 -5.43
C ALA A 251 -2.48 -13.00 -6.12
N THR A 252 -2.65 -11.86 -5.46
CA THR A 252 -3.33 -10.69 -6.00
C THR A 252 -2.28 -9.69 -6.45
N ILE A 253 -2.33 -9.35 -7.74
CA ILE A 253 -1.55 -8.28 -8.33
C ILE A 253 -2.48 -7.10 -8.56
N GLU A 254 -2.13 -5.97 -7.97
CA GLU A 254 -2.71 -4.68 -8.31
C GLU A 254 -1.55 -3.80 -8.74
N ALA A 255 -1.69 -3.09 -9.87
CA ALA A 255 -0.65 -2.15 -10.28
C ALA A 255 0.77 -2.75 -10.51
N GLN A 256 0.85 -4.00 -10.97
CA GLN A 256 2.08 -4.82 -11.01
C GLN A 256 2.79 -5.02 -9.67
N SER A 257 2.18 -4.62 -8.57
CA SER A 257 2.67 -4.91 -7.23
C SER A 257 1.87 -6.06 -6.68
N LEU A 258 2.55 -7.03 -6.09
CA LEU A 258 1.88 -8.01 -5.26
C LEU A 258 1.29 -7.29 -4.04
N THR A 259 0.01 -7.50 -3.79
CA THR A 259 -0.69 -6.89 -2.65
C THR A 259 -1.17 -7.91 -1.62
N ALA A 260 -1.38 -9.16 -2.05
CA ALA A 260 -1.74 -10.25 -1.17
C ALA A 260 -1.37 -11.60 -1.78
N ALA A 261 -1.21 -12.62 -0.93
CA ALA A 261 -1.12 -14.00 -1.37
C ALA A 261 -1.77 -14.95 -0.35
N THR A 262 -2.36 -16.02 -0.86
CA THR A 262 -2.93 -17.11 -0.07
C THR A 262 -2.27 -18.42 -0.48
N PHE A 263 -1.79 -19.18 0.50
CA PHE A 263 -1.17 -20.47 0.25
C PHE A 263 -2.18 -21.51 -0.23
N ILE A 264 -1.83 -22.21 -1.31
CA ILE A 264 -2.63 -23.29 -1.91
C ILE A 264 -2.06 -24.64 -1.45
N GLU A 265 -0.84 -24.94 -1.90
CA GLU A 265 -0.16 -26.18 -1.58
C GLU A 265 1.37 -26.04 -1.66
N GLN A 266 2.05 -27.09 -1.23
CA GLN A 266 3.50 -27.18 -1.25
C GLN A 266 3.87 -28.29 -2.24
N ASP A 267 4.66 -27.97 -3.25
CA ASP A 267 4.94 -28.86 -4.39
C ASP A 267 5.85 -30.02 -3.98
N GLU A 268 6.94 -29.70 -3.28
CA GLU A 268 7.94 -30.66 -2.80
C GLU A 268 8.16 -30.55 -1.29
N SER A 269 8.84 -31.52 -0.68
CA SER A 269 9.22 -31.37 0.74
C SER A 269 10.27 -30.26 0.87
N PRO A 270 10.19 -29.40 1.90
CA PRO A 270 11.12 -28.28 2.04
C PRO A 270 12.57 -28.77 2.10
N SER A 271 13.45 -28.00 1.48
CA SER A 271 14.89 -28.21 1.51
C SER A 271 15.43 -27.75 2.86
N ASP A 272 16.29 -28.56 3.47
CA ASP A 272 16.91 -28.26 4.76
C ASP A 272 18.24 -27.54 4.53
N GLU A 273 18.20 -26.23 4.73
CA GLU A 273 19.34 -25.31 4.61
C GLU A 273 19.92 -24.97 5.99
N THR A 274 19.60 -25.75 7.03
CA THR A 274 20.21 -25.61 8.36
C THR A 274 21.74 -25.72 8.26
N GLY A 275 22.43 -24.74 8.84
CA GLY A 275 23.89 -24.64 8.85
C GLY A 275 24.49 -23.92 7.64
N GLU A 276 23.68 -23.55 6.65
CA GLU A 276 24.06 -22.57 5.64
C GLU A 276 23.96 -21.15 6.22
N THR A 277 24.90 -20.30 5.83
CA THR A 277 24.97 -18.89 6.25
C THR A 277 24.18 -18.02 5.29
N PHE A 278 23.50 -17.00 5.81
CA PHE A 278 22.78 -16.00 5.04
C PHE A 278 23.02 -14.60 5.60
N ASN A 279 22.88 -13.60 4.73
CA ASN A 279 22.97 -12.20 5.10
C ASN A 279 21.56 -11.63 5.29
N MET A 280 21.37 -10.85 6.35
CA MET A 280 20.09 -10.20 6.63
C MET A 280 20.31 -8.80 7.19
N ILE A 281 19.32 -7.94 6.98
CA ILE A 281 19.32 -6.57 7.52
C ILE A 281 18.43 -6.52 8.75
N MET A 282 18.86 -5.74 9.74
CA MET A 282 18.05 -5.31 10.87
C MET A 282 18.27 -3.82 11.12
N ARG A 283 17.30 -3.14 11.73
CA ARG A 283 17.43 -1.72 12.09
C ARG A 283 17.33 -1.46 13.58
N THR A 284 17.99 -0.40 14.03
CA THR A 284 17.93 0.10 15.42
C THR A 284 16.90 1.22 15.55
N GLY A 285 16.68 1.75 16.75
CA GLY A 285 15.80 2.90 16.99
C GLY A 285 14.53 2.57 17.78
N ALA A 286 13.56 3.51 17.80
CA ALA A 286 12.43 3.50 18.74
C ALA A 286 11.51 2.27 18.65
N SER A 287 11.58 1.51 17.55
CA SER A 287 10.84 0.27 17.33
C SER A 287 11.72 -0.88 16.79
N GLY A 288 13.05 -0.68 16.75
CA GLY A 288 14.00 -1.61 16.13
C GLY A 288 14.59 -2.60 17.13
N LEU A 289 15.83 -3.01 16.89
CA LEU A 289 16.60 -3.86 17.80
C LEU A 289 16.66 -3.29 19.22
N GLU A 290 16.39 -4.15 20.19
CA GLU A 290 16.65 -3.90 21.61
C GLU A 290 18.04 -4.44 22.00
N GLU A 291 18.69 -3.78 22.97
CA GLU A 291 19.95 -4.28 23.57
C GLU A 291 19.83 -5.74 23.97
N SER A 292 20.93 -6.47 23.85
CA SER A 292 20.98 -7.88 24.19
C SER A 292 20.65 -8.13 25.68
N ASP A 293 19.81 -9.13 25.94
CA ASP A 293 19.50 -9.61 27.29
C ASP A 293 19.71 -11.12 27.33
N ASP A 294 20.34 -11.63 28.40
CA ASP A 294 20.65 -13.06 28.58
C ASP A 294 21.20 -13.75 27.31
N ASP A 295 22.21 -13.13 26.67
CA ASP A 295 22.96 -13.68 25.52
C ASP A 295 22.20 -13.67 24.16
N VAL A 296 21.03 -13.02 24.08
CA VAL A 296 20.21 -12.91 22.86
C VAL A 296 19.81 -11.48 22.52
N ILE A 297 19.61 -11.19 21.23
CA ILE A 297 18.92 -9.99 20.74
C ILE A 297 17.52 -10.38 20.24
N THR A 298 16.57 -9.43 20.29
CA THR A 298 15.20 -9.65 19.81
C THR A 298 14.85 -8.67 18.70
N TYR A 299 14.26 -9.18 17.62
CA TYR A 299 13.79 -8.39 16.49
C TYR A 299 12.48 -8.96 15.95
N ASP A 300 11.44 -8.13 15.80
CA ASP A 300 10.08 -8.56 15.41
C ASP A 300 9.56 -9.77 16.22
N GLY A 301 9.88 -9.79 17.53
CA GLY A 301 9.53 -10.89 18.44
C GLY A 301 10.28 -12.21 18.21
N VAL A 302 11.30 -12.24 17.34
CA VAL A 302 12.19 -13.37 17.09
C VAL A 302 13.50 -13.17 17.87
N GLU A 303 13.95 -14.22 18.57
CA GLU A 303 15.20 -14.22 19.34
C GLU A 303 16.38 -14.75 18.49
N PHE A 304 17.52 -14.07 18.56
CA PHE A 304 18.76 -14.43 17.89
C PHE A 304 19.90 -14.54 18.91
N ASP A 305 20.63 -15.66 18.90
CA ASP A 305 21.81 -15.85 19.76
C ASP A 305 23.00 -15.11 19.17
N CYS A 306 23.35 -13.99 19.80
CA CYS A 306 24.52 -13.18 19.46
C CYS A 306 25.77 -13.60 20.25
N SER A 307 25.64 -14.47 21.26
CA SER A 307 26.72 -14.80 22.20
C SER A 307 27.65 -15.88 21.68
N THR A 308 27.12 -16.85 20.92
CA THR A 308 27.86 -18.02 20.45
C THR A 308 29.10 -17.60 19.65
N TYR A 309 28.99 -16.54 18.84
CA TYR A 309 30.10 -15.94 18.10
C TYR A 309 30.60 -14.61 18.67
N SER A 310 30.18 -14.23 19.89
CA SER A 310 30.61 -13.02 20.62
C SER A 310 30.22 -11.69 19.95
N GLN A 311 29.09 -11.65 19.24
CA GLN A 311 28.59 -10.50 18.50
C GLN A 311 27.70 -9.56 19.34
N CYS A 312 27.21 -9.99 20.51
CA CYS A 312 26.30 -9.16 21.31
C CYS A 312 26.87 -7.77 21.62
N SER A 313 28.16 -7.67 22.00
CA SER A 313 28.75 -6.38 22.36
C SER A 313 28.86 -5.44 21.18
N ASP A 314 29.15 -5.95 19.98
CA ASP A 314 29.31 -5.12 18.79
C ASP A 314 27.94 -4.63 18.30
N ILE A 315 26.90 -5.46 18.43
CA ILE A 315 25.51 -5.10 18.15
C ILE A 315 24.96 -4.12 19.19
N ASP A 316 25.26 -4.32 20.48
CA ASP A 316 24.86 -3.40 21.55
C ASP A 316 25.51 -2.03 21.37
N ASP A 317 26.81 -1.99 21.02
CA ASP A 317 27.51 -0.75 20.69
C ASP A 317 26.82 -0.05 19.49
N ALA A 318 26.34 -0.82 18.50
CA ALA A 318 25.62 -0.29 17.37
C ALA A 318 24.24 0.31 17.70
N ILE A 319 23.52 -0.31 18.64
CA ILE A 319 22.25 0.18 19.19
C ILE A 319 22.49 1.45 20.00
N ASP A 320 23.54 1.48 20.82
CA ASP A 320 23.92 2.65 21.65
C ASP A 320 24.28 3.88 20.81
N ASP A 321 24.84 3.68 19.61
CA ASP A 321 25.18 4.74 18.68
C ASP A 321 23.95 5.29 17.92
N ALA A 322 22.81 4.56 17.92
CA ALA A 322 21.56 5.04 17.37
C ALA A 322 20.94 6.15 18.24
N THR A 323 20.21 7.08 17.62
CA THR A 323 19.49 8.14 18.35
C THR A 323 18.03 8.19 17.92
N ASP A 324 17.18 8.88 18.70
CA ASP A 324 15.76 9.13 18.37
C ASP A 324 15.52 9.74 16.98
N THR A 325 16.57 10.26 16.33
CA THR A 325 16.50 10.94 15.03
C THR A 325 17.45 10.36 13.98
N GLN A 326 18.24 9.34 14.33
CA GLN A 326 19.22 8.71 13.44
C GLN A 326 19.23 7.22 13.78
N GLU A 327 18.41 6.45 13.08
CA GLU A 327 18.49 5.00 13.11
C GLU A 327 19.76 4.53 12.42
N ARG A 328 20.23 3.35 12.81
CA ARG A 328 21.31 2.62 12.16
C ARG A 328 20.77 1.32 11.61
N LEU A 329 21.21 0.98 10.41
CA LEU A 329 20.96 -0.28 9.73
C LEU A 329 22.18 -1.18 9.92
N LEU A 330 21.94 -2.45 10.21
CA LEU A 330 22.95 -3.46 10.46
C LEU A 330 22.82 -4.55 9.41
N LEU A 331 23.93 -4.85 8.73
CA LEU A 331 24.08 -6.03 7.88
C LEU A 331 24.69 -7.15 8.72
N LEU A 332 23.93 -8.21 8.95
CA LEU A 332 24.30 -9.34 9.80
C LEU A 332 24.47 -10.61 8.97
N GLU A 333 25.53 -11.37 9.24
CA GLU A 333 25.66 -12.75 8.80
C GLU A 333 25.09 -13.66 9.89
N ALA A 334 24.16 -14.55 9.54
CA ALA A 334 23.53 -15.48 10.46
C ALA A 334 23.45 -16.89 9.88
N LEU A 335 23.22 -17.88 10.74
CA LEU A 335 22.88 -19.24 10.33
C LEU A 335 21.89 -19.86 11.30
N VAL A 336 21.16 -20.87 10.83
CA VAL A 336 20.25 -21.64 11.68
C VAL A 336 20.92 -22.95 12.10
N GLU A 337 20.89 -23.28 13.40
CA GLU A 337 21.25 -24.60 13.90
C GLU A 337 20.03 -25.32 14.48
N THR A 338 19.94 -26.63 14.23
CA THR A 338 18.95 -27.49 14.88
C THR A 338 19.51 -28.08 16.17
N SER A 339 19.44 -27.33 17.26
CA SER A 339 19.77 -27.83 18.60
C SER A 339 18.53 -28.42 19.30
N GLY A 340 18.06 -29.59 18.86
CA GLY A 340 16.94 -30.29 19.50
C GLY A 340 15.62 -30.16 18.74
N ASP A 341 14.53 -29.77 19.42
CA ASP A 341 13.16 -29.74 18.87
C ASP A 341 12.76 -28.38 18.25
N SER A 342 13.64 -27.38 18.26
CA SER A 342 13.38 -26.04 17.69
C SER A 342 14.65 -25.44 17.07
N PRO A 343 14.53 -24.73 15.93
CA PRO A 343 15.67 -24.04 15.31
C PRO A 343 16.14 -22.91 16.22
N VAL A 344 17.46 -22.70 16.28
CA VAL A 344 18.09 -21.56 16.94
C VAL A 344 18.83 -20.77 15.87
N ILE A 345 18.61 -19.46 15.82
CA ILE A 345 19.26 -18.56 14.87
C ILE A 345 20.49 -17.98 15.57
N LEU A 346 21.67 -18.17 14.98
CA LEU A 346 22.94 -17.72 15.52
C LEU A 346 23.44 -16.55 14.66
N ILE A 347 23.73 -15.40 15.28
CA ILE A 347 24.44 -14.32 14.60
C ILE A 347 25.93 -14.68 14.57
N VAL A 348 26.48 -14.80 13.37
CA VAL A 348 27.86 -15.19 13.12
C VAL A 348 28.76 -13.95 13.11
N ASP A 349 28.35 -12.90 12.41
CA ASP A 349 29.11 -11.66 12.29
C ASP A 349 28.22 -10.42 12.09
N LEU A 350 28.67 -9.28 12.61
CA LEU A 350 28.20 -7.96 12.19
C LEU A 350 29.10 -7.49 11.04
N LEU A 351 28.59 -7.59 9.81
CA LEU A 351 29.36 -7.32 8.61
C LEU A 351 29.56 -5.82 8.39
N CYS A 352 28.50 -5.03 8.62
CA CYS A 352 28.50 -3.59 8.45
C CYS A 352 27.38 -2.94 9.25
N ASP A 353 27.57 -1.68 9.63
CA ASP A 353 26.58 -0.86 10.32
C ASP A 353 26.74 0.61 9.92
N ASP A 354 25.67 1.23 9.43
CA ASP A 354 25.69 2.66 9.05
C ASP A 354 24.31 3.32 9.19
N GLY A 355 24.25 4.63 9.03
CA GLY A 355 22.99 5.37 8.90
C GLY A 355 22.31 5.10 7.55
N ALA A 356 20.98 5.25 7.52
CA ALA A 356 20.17 4.95 6.33
C ALA A 356 20.69 5.62 5.05
N ASP A 357 21.13 6.89 5.12
CA ASP A 357 21.61 7.67 3.97
C ASP A 357 22.86 7.08 3.29
N ASP A 358 23.73 6.39 4.04
CA ASP A 358 25.03 5.89 3.57
C ASP A 358 25.07 4.34 3.45
N PHE A 359 24.06 3.64 4.00
CA PHE A 359 24.09 2.18 4.15
C PHE A 359 24.13 1.42 2.82
N GLN A 360 23.47 1.90 1.76
CA GLN A 360 23.53 1.25 0.45
C GLN A 360 24.97 1.23 -0.11
N GLU A 361 25.62 2.41 -0.16
CA GLU A 361 26.97 2.57 -0.74
C GLU A 361 28.05 1.93 0.14
N GLU A 362 27.95 2.06 1.47
CA GLU A 362 29.01 1.64 2.39
C GLU A 362 28.83 0.19 2.90
N CYS A 363 27.62 -0.37 2.86
CA CYS A 363 27.35 -1.73 3.37
C CYS A 363 26.78 -2.71 2.35
N VAL A 364 25.81 -2.33 1.52
CA VAL A 364 25.05 -3.30 0.69
C VAL A 364 25.72 -3.58 -0.66
N ASP A 365 26.24 -2.57 -1.34
CA ASP A 365 26.84 -2.70 -2.69
C ASP A 365 28.04 -3.67 -2.77
N ASP A 366 28.63 -4.02 -1.62
CA ASP A 366 29.74 -4.98 -1.51
C ASP A 366 29.27 -6.46 -1.49
N TYR A 367 27.95 -6.72 -1.44
CA TYR A 367 27.36 -8.06 -1.29
C TYR A 367 26.29 -8.35 -2.35
N ASP A 368 26.47 -9.45 -3.10
CA ASP A 368 25.54 -9.88 -4.16
C ASP A 368 24.28 -10.60 -3.62
N ASP A 369 24.20 -10.87 -2.31
CA ASP A 369 23.18 -11.68 -1.65
C ASP A 369 22.45 -10.96 -0.52
N VAL A 370 22.34 -9.64 -0.63
CA VAL A 370 21.60 -8.78 0.30
C VAL A 370 20.40 -8.20 -0.41
N TYR A 371 19.22 -8.37 0.19
CA TYR A 371 17.94 -7.94 -0.37
C TYR A 371 17.25 -6.98 0.59
N TRP A 372 16.90 -5.80 0.09
CA TRP A 372 16.40 -4.68 0.86
C TRP A 372 15.47 -3.80 0.01
N ILE A 373 14.53 -3.13 0.67
CA ILE A 373 13.70 -2.06 0.11
C ILE A 373 14.22 -0.76 0.73
N GLU A 374 14.85 0.09 -0.10
CA GLU A 374 15.36 1.41 0.28
C GLU A 374 14.27 2.32 0.86
#